data_AF-J9SH89-F1
#
_entry.id   AF-J9SH89-F1
#
_cell.length_a   1.000
_cell.length_b   1.000
_cell.length_c   1.000
_cell.angle_alpha   90.00
_cell.angle_beta   90.00
_cell.angle_gamma   90.00
#
_symmetry.space_group_name_H-M   'P 1'
#
loop_
_entity.id
_entity.type
_entity.pdbx_description
1 polymer ?
#
loop_
_entity_poly.entity_id
_entity_poly.type
_entity_poly.pdbx_seq_one_letter_code
_entity_poly.pdbx_strand_id
1 'polypeptide(L)'
;MNQSTNIDGRVLGENELSERELEALRTELDGIDDRLLEDVRARLEVCTRIAQLKRRHAIAVMQPHRVGAVHEHAHRFAVDHDLSPDFLHALYDLMISETCRVEDLIVAAEQPRPNRGSARQANPDRAPVQRTSADSSAE
;
A
#
# COMPACT_ATOMS: atom_id res chain seq x y z
N MET A 1 -24.00 6.54 58.02
CA MET A 1 -25.21 7.19 57.50
C MET A 1 -24.87 8.64 57.23
N ASN A 2 -24.53 9.00 56.00
CA ASN A 2 -24.46 10.41 55.58
C ASN A 2 -25.00 10.48 54.15
N GLN A 3 -26.32 10.61 54.05
CA GLN A 3 -26.99 11.00 52.81
C GLN A 3 -27.19 12.52 52.88
N SER A 4 -26.55 13.27 51.99
CA SER A 4 -26.90 14.66 51.70
C SER A 4 -27.58 14.68 50.34
N THR A 5 -28.86 15.04 50.36
CA THR A 5 -29.77 15.14 49.22
C THR A 5 -29.50 16.39 48.39
N ASN A 6 -29.58 16.26 47.06
CA ASN A 6 -29.69 17.39 46.13
C ASN A 6 -30.91 17.17 45.20
N ILE A 7 -31.52 18.26 44.75
CA ILE A 7 -32.95 18.40 44.42
C ILE A 7 -33.39 17.73 43.09
N ASP A 8 -32.47 17.11 42.33
CA ASP A 8 -32.79 16.28 41.14
C ASP A 8 -32.56 14.76 41.34
N GLY A 9 -32.25 14.33 42.56
CA GLY A 9 -32.56 12.98 43.06
C GLY A 9 -31.95 11.73 42.40
N ARG A 10 -31.17 11.80 41.32
CA ARG A 10 -30.42 10.65 40.81
C ARG A 10 -29.01 10.61 41.38
N VAL A 11 -28.84 9.80 42.42
CA VAL A 11 -27.52 9.24 42.75
C VAL A 11 -27.14 8.36 41.56
N LEU A 12 -26.21 8.82 40.72
CA LEU A 12 -25.64 7.98 39.68
C LEU A 12 -24.99 6.79 40.39
N GLY A 13 -25.46 5.59 40.11
CA GLY A 13 -24.87 4.39 40.70
C GLY A 13 -23.39 4.31 40.31
N GLU A 14 -22.55 3.69 41.13
CA GLU A 14 -21.13 3.44 40.82
C GLU A 14 -20.94 2.79 39.44
N ASN A 15 -21.94 2.03 38.98
CA ASN A 15 -21.99 1.45 37.64
C ASN A 15 -22.21 2.48 36.53
N GLU A 16 -23.12 3.46 36.71
CA GLU A 16 -23.36 4.52 35.72
C GLU A 16 -22.17 5.49 35.61
N LEU A 17 -21.40 5.66 36.70
CA LEU A 17 -20.15 6.42 36.70
C LEU A 17 -19.04 5.67 35.95
N SER A 18 -18.84 4.39 36.26
CA SER A 18 -17.90 3.52 35.54
C SER A 18 -18.20 3.42 34.04
N GLU A 19 -19.48 3.35 33.67
CA GLU A 19 -19.91 3.33 32.27
C GLU A 19 -19.58 4.63 31.53
N ARG A 20 -19.74 5.79 32.19
CA ARG A 20 -19.39 7.09 31.60
C ARG A 20 -17.88 7.26 31.46
N GLU A 21 -17.09 6.81 32.44
CA GLU A 21 -15.63 6.83 32.37
C GLU A 21 -15.12 5.95 31.23
N LEU A 22 -15.69 4.74 31.08
CA LEU A 22 -15.39 3.86 29.96
C LEU A 22 -15.71 4.49 28.60
N GLU A 23 -16.87 5.14 28.48
CA GLU A 23 -17.27 5.79 27.24
C GLU A 23 -16.37 6.98 26.88
N ALA A 24 -15.93 7.75 27.88
CA ALA A 24 -14.97 8.83 27.67
C ALA A 24 -13.63 8.30 27.15
N LEU A 25 -13.11 7.21 27.72
CA LEU A 25 -11.88 6.56 27.26
C LEU A 25 -12.00 6.01 25.84
N ARG A 26 -13.17 5.44 25.48
CA ARG A 26 -13.43 4.98 24.11
C ARG A 26 -13.46 6.13 23.12
N THR A 27 -14.10 7.24 23.47
CA THR A 27 -14.11 8.44 22.63
C THR A 27 -12.70 8.98 22.40
N GLU A 28 -11.85 8.95 23.44
CA GLU A 28 -10.44 9.32 23.32
C GLU A 28 -9.68 8.36 22.38
N LEU A 29 -9.89 7.05 22.53
CA LEU A 29 -9.30 6.02 21.67
C LEU A 29 -9.73 6.18 20.21
N ASP A 30 -11.02 6.38 19.94
CA ASP A 30 -11.54 6.60 18.59
C ASP A 30 -10.85 7.81 17.93
N GLY A 31 -10.62 8.88 18.69
CA GLY A 31 -9.88 10.03 18.21
C GLY A 31 -8.40 9.75 17.93
N ILE A 32 -7.77 8.83 18.67
CA ILE A 32 -6.40 8.35 18.38
C ILE A 32 -6.40 7.53 17.09
N ASP A 33 -7.37 6.62 16.93
CA ASP A 33 -7.49 5.75 15.76
C ASP A 33 -7.70 6.56 14.47
N ASP A 34 -8.52 7.60 14.51
CA ASP A 34 -8.71 8.53 13.38
C ASP A 34 -7.38 9.18 12.95
N ARG A 35 -6.53 9.57 13.92
CA ARG A 35 -5.21 10.15 13.62
C ARG A 35 -4.25 9.10 13.05
N LEU A 36 -4.26 7.88 13.59
CA LEU A 36 -3.47 6.77 13.06
C LEU A 36 -3.82 6.47 11.61
N LEU A 37 -5.11 6.47 11.26
CA LEU A 37 -5.58 6.24 9.89
C LEU A 37 -5.09 7.33 8.94
N GLU A 38 -5.16 8.61 9.34
CA GLU A 38 -4.65 9.70 8.51
C GLU A 38 -3.12 9.66 8.36
N ASP A 39 -2.38 9.31 9.43
CA ASP A 39 -0.92 9.15 9.35
C ASP A 39 -0.50 7.99 8.45
N VAL A 40 -1.21 6.86 8.50
CA VAL A 40 -1.00 5.72 7.59
C VAL A 40 -1.25 6.14 6.14
N ARG A 41 -2.35 6.87 5.88
CA ARG A 41 -2.66 7.40 4.56
C ARG A 41 -1.56 8.33 4.07
N ALA A 42 -1.14 9.30 4.88
CA ALA A 42 -0.09 10.25 4.54
C ALA A 42 1.25 9.54 4.24
N ARG A 43 1.59 8.50 5.02
CA ARG A 43 2.78 7.67 4.78
C ARG A 43 2.74 7.01 3.40
N LEU A 44 1.61 6.41 3.02
CA LEU A 44 1.44 5.76 1.71
C LEU A 44 1.50 6.75 0.54
N GLU A 45 0.95 7.95 0.71
CA GLU A 45 1.03 9.03 -0.29
C GLU A 45 2.48 9.47 -0.53
N VAL A 46 3.29 9.60 0.54
CA VAL A 46 4.72 9.91 0.41
C VAL A 46 5.47 8.78 -0.28
N CYS A 47 5.23 7.53 0.09
CA CYS A 47 5.87 6.38 -0.56
C CYS A 47 5.53 6.31 -2.05
N THR A 48 4.27 6.58 -2.42
CA THR A 48 3.83 6.69 -3.82
C THR A 48 4.64 7.73 -4.59
N ARG A 49 4.84 8.92 -4.00
CA ARG A 49 5.68 9.99 -4.60
C ARG A 49 7.14 9.58 -4.73
N ILE A 50 7.68 8.85 -3.74
CA ILE A 50 9.04 8.29 -3.79
C ILE A 50 9.17 7.29 -4.94
N ALA A 51 8.21 6.39 -5.13
CA ALA A 51 8.23 5.41 -6.21
C ALA A 51 8.20 6.08 -7.59
N GLN A 52 7.35 7.09 -7.78
CA GLN A 52 7.30 7.90 -9.00
C GLN A 52 8.64 8.61 -9.27
N LEU A 53 9.28 9.16 -8.23
CA LEU A 53 10.60 9.77 -8.33
C LEU A 53 11.67 8.75 -8.73
N LYS A 54 11.75 7.61 -8.02
CA LYS A 54 12.71 6.54 -8.31
C LYS A 54 12.58 6.09 -9.77
N ARG A 55 11.35 5.92 -10.26
CA ARG A 55 11.07 5.57 -11.66
C ARG A 55 11.59 6.61 -12.64
N ARG A 56 11.24 7.89 -12.45
CA ARG A 56 11.66 8.99 -13.35
C ARG A 56 13.17 9.10 -13.49
N HIS A 57 13.91 8.74 -12.45
CA HIS A 57 15.37 8.83 -12.41
C HIS A 57 16.07 7.47 -12.52
N ALA A 58 15.35 6.39 -12.84
CA ALA A 58 15.87 5.02 -12.92
C ALA A 58 16.68 4.59 -11.68
N ILE A 59 16.32 5.09 -10.50
CA ILE A 59 16.94 4.73 -9.23
C ILE A 59 16.47 3.32 -8.86
N ALA A 60 17.41 2.47 -8.43
CA ALA A 60 17.10 1.10 -8.01
C ALA A 60 15.98 1.08 -6.96
N VAL A 61 14.94 0.30 -7.23
CA VAL A 61 13.72 0.23 -6.42
C VAL A 61 14.00 -0.38 -5.04
N MET A 62 14.85 -1.41 -4.99
CA MET A 62 15.18 -2.15 -3.76
C MET A 62 16.37 -1.51 -3.03
N GLN A 63 16.10 -0.95 -1.85
CA GLN A 63 17.09 -0.33 -0.97
C GLN A 63 17.00 -0.94 0.43
N PRO A 64 17.68 -2.07 0.70
CA PRO A 64 17.52 -2.83 1.93
C PRO A 64 17.98 -2.03 3.17
N HIS A 65 18.92 -1.10 2.99
CA HIS A 65 19.35 -0.17 4.03
C HIS A 65 18.18 0.68 4.57
N ARG A 66 17.20 1.03 3.72
CA ARG A 66 16.07 1.87 4.14
C ARG A 66 15.08 1.11 5.00
N VAL A 67 14.83 -0.15 4.68
CA VAL A 67 13.97 -1.05 5.48
C VAL A 67 14.60 -1.24 6.86
N GLY A 68 15.89 -1.58 6.92
CA GLY A 68 16.62 -1.72 8.19
C GLY A 68 16.56 -0.46 9.06
N ALA A 69 16.73 0.72 8.47
CA ALA A 69 16.64 1.99 9.20
C ALA A 69 15.25 2.27 9.79
N VAL A 70 14.18 1.83 9.11
CA VAL A 70 12.81 1.98 9.61
C VAL A 70 12.55 1.04 10.79
N HIS A 71 12.97 -0.23 10.70
CA HIS A 71 12.85 -1.17 11.81
C HIS A 71 13.69 -0.75 13.02
N GLU A 72 14.92 -0.29 12.81
CA GLU A 72 15.76 0.20 13.90
C GLU A 72 15.12 1.41 14.60
N HIS A 73 14.51 2.31 13.84
CA HIS A 73 13.78 3.43 14.42
C HIS A 73 12.57 2.96 15.24
N ALA A 74 11.78 2.03 14.71
CA ALA A 74 10.63 1.46 15.40
C ALA A 74 11.04 0.71 16.68
N HIS A 75 12.14 -0.05 16.63
CA HIS A 75 12.69 -0.76 17.77
C HIS A 75 13.11 0.21 18.88
N ARG A 76 13.88 1.26 18.54
CA ARG A 76 14.28 2.28 19.52
C ARG A 76 13.06 2.98 20.11
N PHE A 77 12.08 3.35 19.28
CA PHE A 77 10.84 3.95 19.77
C PHE A 77 10.08 3.02 20.72
N ALA A 78 10.03 1.71 20.44
CA ALA A 78 9.40 0.75 21.36
C ALA A 78 10.09 0.76 22.74
N VAL A 79 11.42 0.66 22.75
CA VAL A 79 12.22 0.64 23.99
C VAL A 79 12.07 1.94 24.77
N ASP A 80 12.13 3.09 24.11
CA ASP A 80 12.06 4.41 24.75
C ASP A 80 10.67 4.72 25.35
N HIS A 81 9.63 4.00 24.92
CA HIS A 81 8.23 4.22 25.31
C HIS A 81 7.58 3.01 26.00
N ASP A 82 8.36 2.05 26.48
CA ASP A 82 7.88 0.84 27.16
C ASP A 82 6.85 0.02 26.34
N LEU A 83 6.96 0.05 25.01
CA LEU A 83 6.16 -0.75 24.10
C LEU A 83 6.90 -2.04 23.73
N SER A 84 6.15 -3.06 23.28
CA SER A 84 6.75 -4.29 22.77
C SER A 84 7.51 -4.03 21.47
N PRO A 85 8.84 -4.32 21.41
CA PRO A 85 9.61 -4.19 20.17
C PRO A 85 9.11 -5.16 19.09
N ASP A 86 8.70 -6.38 19.47
CA ASP A 86 8.15 -7.37 18.54
C ASP A 86 6.85 -6.88 17.90
N PHE A 87 5.98 -6.23 18.68
CA PHE A 87 4.75 -5.64 18.15
C PHE A 87 5.04 -4.54 17.13
N LEU A 88 5.94 -3.59 17.45
CA LEU A 88 6.28 -2.53 16.48
C LEU A 88 7.02 -3.08 15.27
N HIS A 89 7.85 -4.12 15.43
CA HIS A 89 8.46 -4.79 14.28
C HIS A 89 7.39 -5.34 13.34
N ALA A 90 6.42 -6.10 13.85
CA ALA A 90 5.33 -6.67 13.06
C ALA A 90 4.45 -5.60 12.40
N LEU A 91 4.15 -4.51 13.12
CA LEU A 91 3.39 -3.39 12.57
C LEU A 91 4.13 -2.74 11.38
N TYR A 92 5.44 -2.49 11.53
CA TYR A 92 6.23 -1.89 10.48
C TYR A 92 6.48 -2.84 9.30
N ASP A 93 6.61 -4.15 9.54
CA ASP A 93 6.64 -5.17 8.48
C ASP A 93 5.38 -5.09 7.61
N LEU A 94 4.20 -4.98 8.24
CA LEU A 94 2.93 -4.86 7.54
C LEU A 94 2.84 -3.57 6.71
N MET A 95 3.20 -2.43 7.31
CA MET A 95 3.21 -1.14 6.60
C MET A 95 4.19 -1.12 5.42
N ILE A 96 5.36 -1.73 5.57
CA ILE A 96 6.37 -1.83 4.50
C ILE A 96 5.85 -2.75 3.39
N SER A 97 5.28 -3.90 3.75
CA SER A 97 4.69 -4.84 2.78
C SER A 97 3.58 -4.18 1.95
N GLU A 98 2.70 -3.42 2.60
CA GLU A 98 1.65 -2.68 1.90
C GLU A 98 2.21 -1.60 0.98
N THR A 99 3.28 -0.92 1.41
CA THR A 99 3.97 0.06 0.57
C THR A 99 4.50 -0.59 -0.70
N CYS A 100 5.22 -1.71 -0.59
CA CYS A 100 5.74 -2.45 -1.75
C CYS A 100 4.61 -2.82 -2.73
N ARG A 101 3.47 -3.30 -2.23
CA ARG A 101 2.30 -3.63 -3.05
C ARG A 101 1.75 -2.42 -3.80
N VAL A 102 1.65 -1.26 -3.13
CA VAL A 102 1.20 0.00 -3.76
C VAL A 102 2.18 0.46 -4.84
N GLU A 103 3.49 0.38 -4.57
CA GLU A 103 4.54 0.72 -5.55
C GLU A 103 4.45 -0.17 -6.81
N ASP A 104 4.27 -1.48 -6.63
CA ASP A 104 4.13 -2.44 -7.74
C ASP A 104 2.90 -2.14 -8.61
N LEU A 105 1.77 -1.75 -8.01
CA LEU A 105 0.56 -1.37 -8.75
C LEU A 105 0.77 -0.14 -9.62
N ILE A 106 1.50 0.87 -9.13
CA ILE A 106 1.82 2.08 -9.89
C ILE A 106 2.69 1.73 -11.10
N VAL A 107 3.71 0.90 -10.88
CA VAL A 107 4.59 0.43 -11.97
C VAL A 107 3.79 -0.39 -12.99
N ALA A 108 2.89 -1.27 -12.56
CA ALA A 108 2.09 -2.11 -13.44
C ALA A 108 1.05 -1.33 -14.27
N ALA A 109 0.38 -0.33 -13.67
CA ALA A 109 -0.64 0.47 -14.35
C ALA A 109 -0.08 1.34 -15.50
N GLU A 110 1.22 1.65 -15.46
CA GLU A 110 1.87 2.55 -16.41
C GLU A 110 2.76 1.83 -17.44
N GLN A 111 2.85 0.49 -17.41
CA GLN A 111 3.45 -0.26 -18.50
C GLN A 111 2.52 -0.23 -19.73
N PRO A 112 3.03 0.10 -20.94
CA PRO A 112 2.21 0.04 -22.14
C PRO A 112 1.72 -1.40 -22.33
N ARG A 113 0.41 -1.59 -22.47
CA ARG A 113 -0.14 -2.89 -22.87
C ARG A 113 0.62 -3.36 -24.12
N PRO A 114 1.19 -4.57 -24.16
CA PRO A 114 1.85 -5.04 -25.37
C PRO A 114 0.82 -5.01 -26.49
N ASN A 115 1.18 -4.33 -27.58
CA ASN A 115 0.35 -4.14 -28.76
C ASN A 115 -0.12 -5.51 -29.30
N ARG A 116 -1.30 -5.98 -28.90
CA ARG A 116 -1.99 -7.10 -29.56
C ARG A 116 -2.63 -6.58 -30.84
N GLY A 117 -1.80 -6.31 -31.85
CA GLY A 117 -2.29 -5.64 -33.05
C GLY A 117 -1.26 -5.41 -34.14
N SER A 118 -0.40 -6.38 -34.43
CA SER A 118 0.30 -6.45 -35.73
C SER A 118 0.62 -7.89 -36.11
N ALA A 119 -0.37 -8.78 -36.01
CA ALA A 119 -0.36 -10.02 -36.79
C ALA A 119 -0.78 -9.67 -38.23
N ARG A 120 0.22 -9.20 -38.98
CA ARG A 120 0.35 -9.18 -40.44
C ARG A 120 -0.77 -9.96 -41.16
N GLN A 121 -1.67 -9.23 -41.83
CA GLN A 121 -2.57 -9.77 -42.84
C GLN A 121 -1.71 -10.44 -43.93
N ALA A 122 -1.62 -11.77 -43.90
CA ALA A 122 -1.11 -12.54 -45.02
C ALA A 122 -2.19 -12.54 -46.10
N ASN A 123 -1.96 -11.77 -47.16
CA ASN A 123 -2.80 -11.76 -48.35
C ASN A 123 -2.63 -13.11 -49.08
N PRO A 124 -3.67 -13.96 -49.23
CA PRO A 124 -3.52 -15.27 -49.83
C PRO A 124 -3.57 -15.26 -51.37
N ASP A 125 -3.73 -14.10 -52.02
CA ASP A 125 -4.09 -14.05 -53.44
C ASP A 125 -2.97 -13.54 -54.36
N ARG A 126 -1.83 -14.24 -54.36
CA ARG A 126 -0.80 -14.06 -55.39
C ARG A 126 -0.56 -15.38 -56.12
N ALA A 127 -1.41 -15.65 -57.11
CA ALA A 127 -1.24 -16.75 -58.05
C ALA A 127 0.13 -16.67 -58.77
N PRO A 128 0.83 -17.79 -58.98
CA PRO A 128 2.06 -17.79 -59.76
C PRO A 128 1.70 -17.74 -61.25
N VAL A 129 2.14 -16.68 -61.93
CA VAL A 129 2.06 -16.58 -63.40
C VAL A 129 3.03 -17.59 -63.99
N GLN A 130 2.49 -18.63 -64.65
CA GLN A 130 3.24 -19.54 -65.50
C GLN A 130 3.86 -18.76 -66.67
N ARG A 131 5.17 -18.94 -66.88
CA ARG A 131 5.78 -18.72 -68.19
C ARG A 131 6.30 -20.06 -68.70
N THR A 132 5.56 -20.62 -69.64
CA THR A 132 6.04 -21.48 -70.72
C THR A 132 7.11 -20.68 -71.50
N SER A 133 8.14 -21.25 -72.10
CA SER A 133 8.09 -22.31 -73.11
C SER A 133 9.46 -22.97 -73.28
N ALA A 134 9.44 -24.23 -73.70
CA ALA A 134 10.54 -24.99 -74.27
C ALA A 134 11.11 -24.34 -75.56
N ASP A 135 12.37 -24.60 -75.91
CA ASP A 135 12.76 -25.62 -76.91
C ASP A 135 14.25 -25.48 -77.33
N SER A 136 14.89 -26.64 -77.56
CA SER A 136 16.00 -26.92 -78.52
C SER A 136 17.37 -26.24 -78.40
N SER A 137 18.53 -26.84 -78.69
CA SER A 137 18.97 -28.09 -79.33
C SER A 137 20.40 -28.43 -78.81
N ALA A 138 20.74 -29.69 -78.53
CA ALA A 138 21.66 -30.56 -79.30
C ALA A 138 23.00 -29.94 -79.75
N GLU A 139 24.11 -30.35 -79.11
CA GLU A 139 25.21 -31.18 -79.65
C GLU A 139 26.21 -31.57 -78.53
#